data_AF-A0A956H8A8-F1
#
_entry.id   AF-A0A956H8A8-F1
#
_cell.length_a   1.000
_cell.length_b   1.000
_cell.length_c   1.000
_cell.angle_alpha   90.00
_cell.angle_beta   90.00
_cell.angle_gamma   90.00
#
_symmetry.space_group_name_H-M   'P 1'
#
loop_
_entity.id
_entity.type
_entity.pdbx_description
1 polymer ?
#
loop_
_entity_poly.entity_id
_entity_poly.type
_entity_poly.pdbx_seq_one_letter_code
_entity_poly.pdbx_strand_id
1 'polypeptide(L)'
;MTTLHAIGLIEVPTLGLIDDAGKNWTPMFRGNPLLSKQVIMAQLEDAGYEPVLYNLKAGEDRVEMGHTPWRGAGLTKVYCGTSIPSQDPRACDAWGITANYAQEREVAL
;
A
#
# COMPACT_ATOMS: atom_id res chain seq x y z
N MET A 1 25.09 24.55 -1.46
CA MET A 1 24.45 23.26 -1.17
C MET A 1 23.12 23.29 -1.88
N THR A 2 22.89 22.41 -2.86
CA THR A 2 21.57 22.23 -3.46
C THR A 2 20.69 21.51 -2.44
N THR A 3 19.55 22.10 -2.09
CA THR A 3 18.54 21.42 -1.29
C THR A 3 18.03 20.24 -2.11
N LEU A 4 18.18 19.02 -1.61
CA LEU A 4 17.54 17.86 -2.23
C LEU A 4 16.04 17.96 -1.98
N HIS A 5 15.26 17.70 -3.02
CA HIS A 5 13.80 17.71 -2.95
C HIS A 5 13.29 16.30 -2.65
N ALA A 6 12.52 16.16 -1.58
CA ALA A 6 12.02 14.86 -1.12
C ALA A 6 10.79 14.43 -1.92
N ILE A 7 10.82 13.23 -2.50
CA ILE A 7 9.69 12.64 -3.23
C ILE A 7 9.23 11.37 -2.50
N GLY A 8 8.05 11.42 -1.90
CA GLY A 8 7.45 10.29 -1.21
C GLY A 8 6.81 9.30 -2.18
N LEU A 9 7.20 8.03 -2.14
CA LEU A 9 6.55 6.96 -2.89
C LEU A 9 5.76 6.06 -1.95
N ILE A 10 4.44 5.96 -2.15
CA ILE A 10 3.55 5.15 -1.31
C ILE A 10 3.27 3.79 -1.97
N GLU A 11 3.51 2.71 -1.22
CA GLU A 11 2.85 1.41 -1.44
C GLU A 11 1.66 1.39 -0.50
N VAL A 12 0.45 1.38 -1.08
CA VAL A 12 -0.78 1.37 -0.31
C VAL A 12 -0.96 0.03 0.42
N PRO A 13 -1.77 -0.01 1.49
CA PRO A 13 -2.07 -1.28 2.14
C PRO A 13 -2.78 -2.25 1.23
N THR A 14 -2.73 -3.53 1.59
CA THR A 14 -3.26 -4.58 0.74
C THR A 14 -4.69 -4.91 1.12
N LEU A 15 -5.48 -5.28 0.12
CA LEU A 15 -6.80 -5.84 0.32
C LEU A 15 -6.71 -7.30 0.76
N GLY A 16 -7.47 -7.67 1.80
CA GLY A 16 -7.73 -9.05 2.20
C GLY A 16 -9.21 -9.39 2.06
N LEU A 17 -9.50 -10.65 1.77
CA LEU A 17 -10.84 -11.21 1.77
C LEU A 17 -10.80 -12.47 2.63
N ILE A 18 -11.22 -12.35 3.89
CA ILE A 18 -11.03 -13.35 4.92
C ILE A 18 -12.34 -14.11 5.11
N ASP A 19 -12.30 -15.44 5.07
CA ASP A 19 -13.46 -16.26 5.41
C ASP A 19 -13.59 -16.51 6.92
N ASP A 20 -14.68 -17.14 7.32
CA ASP A 20 -14.96 -17.50 8.73
C ASP A 20 -13.88 -18.42 9.35
N ALA A 21 -13.08 -19.11 8.52
CA ALA A 21 -11.95 -19.94 8.96
C ALA A 21 -10.62 -19.16 9.04
N GLY A 22 -10.64 -17.85 8.75
CA GLY A 22 -9.46 -16.99 8.76
C GLY A 22 -8.59 -17.09 7.51
N LYS A 23 -9.00 -17.85 6.49
CA LYS A 23 -8.25 -17.98 5.23
C LYS A 23 -8.42 -16.70 4.42
N ASN A 24 -7.31 -16.17 3.92
CA ASN A 24 -7.34 -15.08 2.95
C ASN A 24 -7.49 -15.62 1.51
N TRP A 25 -8.48 -15.13 0.80
CA TRP A 25 -8.80 -15.48 -0.58
C TRP A 25 -8.15 -14.54 -1.60
N THR A 26 -7.48 -13.47 -1.15
CA THR A 26 -6.71 -12.58 -2.04
C THR A 26 -5.26 -13.08 -2.19
N PRO A 27 -4.60 -12.73 -3.31
CA PRO A 27 -3.15 -12.90 -3.46
C PRO A 27 -2.42 -11.86 -2.60
N MET A 28 -2.49 -12.00 -1.27
CA MET A 28 -1.86 -11.06 -0.34
C MET A 28 -0.37 -11.38 -0.22
N PHE A 29 0.44 -10.75 -1.06
CA PHE A 29 1.89 -10.93 -1.06
C PHE A 29 2.58 -9.84 -0.22
N ARG A 30 2.58 -10.00 1.10
CA ARG A 30 3.26 -9.06 2.02
C ARG A 30 4.78 -9.00 1.84
N GLY A 31 5.40 -10.09 1.36
CA GLY A 31 6.84 -10.20 1.17
C GLY A 31 7.34 -10.01 -0.26
N ASN A 32 6.47 -9.62 -1.22
CA ASN A 32 6.93 -9.44 -2.59
C ASN A 32 7.82 -8.20 -2.70
N PRO A 33 8.93 -8.29 -3.46
CA PRO A 33 9.73 -7.11 -3.75
C PRO A 33 8.91 -6.08 -4.53
N LEU A 34 8.99 -4.82 -4.12
CA LEU A 34 8.34 -3.68 -4.76
C LEU A 34 9.15 -3.22 -5.98
N LEU A 35 9.34 -4.12 -6.96
CA LEU A 35 10.28 -3.95 -8.08
C LEU A 35 10.06 -2.65 -8.86
N SER A 36 8.80 -2.31 -9.17
CA SER A 36 8.49 -1.07 -9.88
C SER A 36 8.92 0.18 -9.09
N LYS A 37 8.77 0.16 -7.76
CA LYS A 37 9.22 1.26 -6.91
C LYS A 37 10.73 1.34 -6.84
N GLN A 38 11.44 0.22 -6.80
CA GLN A 38 12.90 0.22 -6.85
C GLN A 38 13.43 0.88 -8.12
N VAL A 39 12.80 0.61 -9.27
CA VAL A 39 13.13 1.27 -10.54
C VAL A 39 12.85 2.78 -10.49
N ILE A 40 11.68 3.19 -9.98
CA ILE A 40 11.33 4.61 -9.85
C ILE A 40 12.29 5.35 -8.90
N MET A 41 12.60 4.76 -7.74
CA MET A 41 13.54 5.36 -6.78
C MET A 41 14.91 5.59 -7.42
N ALA A 42 15.46 4.60 -8.14
CA ALA A 42 16.74 4.74 -8.82
C ALA A 42 16.72 5.87 -9.89
N GLN A 43 15.61 6.03 -10.61
CA GLN A 43 15.45 7.12 -11.57
C GLN A 43 15.34 8.51 -10.91
N LEU A 44 14.69 8.59 -9.74
CA LEU A 44 14.59 9.82 -8.97
C LEU A 44 15.95 10.22 -8.38
N GLU A 45 16.70 9.26 -7.87
CA GLU A 45 18.08 9.47 -7.39
C GLU A 45 18.99 9.99 -8.51
N ASP A 46 18.95 9.38 -9.70
CA ASP A 46 19.72 9.81 -10.87
C ASP A 46 19.37 11.25 -11.31
N ALA A 47 18.10 11.64 -11.14
CA ALA A 47 17.62 12.99 -11.44
C ALA A 47 17.91 14.02 -10.33
N GLY A 48 18.56 13.63 -9.22
CA GLY A 48 18.94 14.53 -8.13
C GLY A 48 17.85 14.78 -7.09
N TYR A 49 16.85 13.90 -7.00
CA TYR A 49 15.83 13.91 -5.95
C TYR A 49 16.18 12.93 -4.80
N GLU A 50 15.54 13.12 -3.66
CA GLU A 50 15.62 12.21 -2.51
C GLU A 50 14.32 11.39 -2.41
N PRO A 51 14.26 10.16 -2.95
CA PRO A 51 13.07 9.35 -2.82
C PRO A 51 12.92 8.76 -1.41
N VAL A 52 11.71 8.78 -0.89
CA VAL A 52 11.36 8.18 0.42
C VAL A 52 10.27 7.12 0.21
N LEU A 53 10.55 5.87 0.55
CA LEU A 53 9.59 4.78 0.42
C LEU A 53 8.71 4.65 1.66
N TYR A 54 7.41 4.86 1.48
CA TYR A 54 6.37 4.62 2.47
C TYR A 54 5.67 3.31 2.17
N ASN A 55 6.17 2.21 2.75
CA ASN A 55 5.60 0.88 2.56
C ASN A 55 4.49 0.59 3.58
N LEU A 56 3.27 1.05 3.30
CA LEU A 56 2.14 0.88 4.23
C LEU A 56 1.66 -0.57 4.28
N LYS A 57 1.90 -1.35 3.23
CA LYS A 57 1.61 -2.79 3.20
C LYS A 57 2.40 -3.62 4.22
N ALA A 58 3.52 -3.11 4.72
CA ALA A 58 4.34 -3.80 5.73
C ALA A 58 3.72 -3.76 7.14
N GLY A 59 2.71 -2.93 7.38
CA GLY A 59 2.01 -2.85 8.66
C GLY A 59 1.18 -4.10 8.98
N GLU A 60 0.83 -4.25 10.26
CA GLU A 60 0.03 -5.38 10.75
C GLU A 60 -1.44 -5.06 10.99
N ASP A 61 -1.80 -3.76 10.95
CA ASP A 61 -3.16 -3.31 11.22
C ASP A 61 -4.17 -3.95 10.27
N ARG A 62 -5.38 -4.18 10.79
CA ARG A 62 -6.52 -4.68 10.03
C ARG A 62 -7.74 -3.83 10.33
N VAL A 63 -8.34 -3.32 9.26
CA VAL A 63 -9.60 -2.57 9.35
C VAL A 63 -10.63 -3.32 8.53
N GLU A 64 -11.74 -3.70 9.17
CA GLU A 64 -12.87 -4.28 8.47
C GLU A 64 -13.58 -3.20 7.64
N MET A 65 -13.78 -3.51 6.36
CA MET A 65 -14.36 -2.57 5.38
C MET A 65 -15.74 -3.03 4.90
N GLY A 66 -16.16 -4.25 5.25
CA GLY A 66 -17.46 -4.79 4.88
C GLY A 66 -17.51 -6.31 4.94
N HIS A 67 -18.72 -6.85 4.85
CA HIS A 67 -18.97 -8.28 4.94
C HIS A 67 -20.02 -8.71 3.90
N THR A 68 -19.86 -9.90 3.33
CA THR A 68 -20.81 -10.46 2.36
C THR A 68 -20.85 -11.99 2.42
N PRO A 69 -22.03 -12.62 2.27
CA PRO A 69 -22.12 -14.07 2.10
C PRO A 69 -21.75 -14.48 0.67
N TRP A 70 -20.93 -15.52 0.53
CA TRP A 70 -20.54 -16.06 -0.77
C TRP A 70 -20.29 -17.58 -0.72
N ARG A 71 -20.96 -18.33 -1.60
CA ARG A 71 -20.87 -19.81 -1.70
C ARG A 71 -21.03 -20.55 -0.35
N GLY A 72 -21.87 -20.02 0.53
CA GLY A 72 -22.13 -20.63 1.85
C GLY A 72 -21.10 -20.29 2.93
N ALA A 73 -20.15 -19.39 2.66
CA ALA A 73 -19.23 -18.82 3.65
C ALA A 73 -19.49 -17.32 3.83
N GLY A 74 -19.27 -16.80 5.03
CA GLY A 74 -19.12 -15.37 5.25
C GLY A 74 -17.75 -14.92 4.77
N LEU A 75 -17.69 -13.82 4.03
CA LEU A 75 -16.44 -13.19 3.60
C LEU A 75 -16.37 -11.77 4.15
N THR A 76 -15.31 -11.48 4.90
CA THR A 76 -15.03 -10.16 5.43
C THR A 76 -13.93 -9.51 4.60
N LYS A 77 -14.25 -8.36 4.02
CA LYS A 77 -13.31 -7.48 3.34
C LYS A 77 -12.50 -6.74 4.38
N VAL A 78 -11.18 -6.87 4.32
CA VAL A 78 -10.27 -6.18 5.24
C VAL A 78 -9.26 -5.36 4.47
N TYR A 79 -8.92 -4.21 5.02
CA TYR A 79 -7.75 -3.42 4.69
C TYR A 79 -6.61 -3.86 5.61
N CYS A 80 -5.47 -4.25 5.06
CA CYS A 80 -4.33 -4.80 5.81
C CYS A 80 -3.06 -3.98 5.59
N GLY A 81 -2.54 -3.37 6.65
CA GLY A 81 -1.34 -2.54 6.60
C GLY A 81 -1.52 -1.23 7.36
N THR A 82 -0.46 -0.44 7.43
CA THR A 82 -0.42 0.84 8.13
C THR A 82 -1.47 1.81 7.58
N SER A 83 -2.22 2.45 8.48
CA SER A 83 -3.22 3.46 8.13
C SER A 83 -2.66 4.59 7.26
N ILE A 84 -3.27 4.90 6.10
CA ILE A 84 -2.85 6.01 5.23
C ILE A 84 -2.85 7.37 5.98
N PRO A 85 -3.89 7.72 6.76
CA PRO A 85 -3.90 8.96 7.56
C PRO A 85 -2.77 9.12 8.58
N SER A 86 -1.99 8.07 8.88
CA SER A 86 -0.84 8.18 9.79
C SER A 86 0.37 8.87 9.15
N GLN A 87 0.36 9.08 7.83
CA GLN A 87 1.45 9.73 7.11
C GLN A 87 1.26 11.24 7.14
N ASP A 88 2.33 11.99 7.47
CA ASP A 88 2.32 13.45 7.38
C ASP A 88 2.38 13.87 5.90
N PRO A 89 1.32 14.47 5.33
CA PRO A 89 1.32 14.88 3.93
C PRO A 89 2.35 15.96 3.61
N ARG A 90 2.95 16.60 4.62
CA ARG A 90 3.99 17.64 4.47
C ARG A 90 5.42 17.09 4.59
N ALA A 91 5.60 15.80 4.81
CA ALA A 91 6.92 15.19 4.96
C ALA A 91 7.73 15.13 3.65
N CYS A 92 7.10 15.35 2.49
CA CYS A 92 7.75 15.36 1.18
C CYS A 92 7.24 16.54 0.33
N ASP A 93 8.07 16.98 -0.63
CA ASP A 93 7.74 18.06 -1.56
C ASP A 93 6.71 17.60 -2.62
N ALA A 94 6.74 16.32 -2.97
CA ALA A 94 5.78 15.68 -3.86
C ALA A 94 5.53 14.23 -3.46
N TRP A 95 4.39 13.68 -3.89
CA TRP A 95 3.96 12.32 -3.59
C TRP A 95 3.60 11.53 -4.85
N GLY A 96 4.22 10.37 -5.01
CA GLY A 96 3.85 9.34 -5.99
C GLY A 96 3.12 8.19 -5.32
N ILE A 97 1.81 8.08 -5.56
CA ILE A 97 1.00 6.96 -5.07
C ILE A 97 0.92 5.92 -6.16
N THR A 98 1.33 4.69 -5.86
CA THR A 98 1.22 3.57 -6.80
C THR A 98 0.46 2.43 -6.13
N ALA A 99 -0.50 1.88 -6.88
CA ALA A 99 -1.36 0.79 -6.44
C ALA A 99 -1.47 -0.23 -7.57
N ASN A 100 -1.60 -1.51 -7.23
CA ASN A 100 -1.97 -2.51 -8.20
C ASN A 100 -3.47 -2.38 -8.51
N TYR A 101 -3.79 -1.70 -9.61
CA TYR A 101 -5.18 -1.44 -10.04
C TYR A 101 -6.05 -2.70 -10.15
N ALA A 102 -5.47 -3.89 -10.37
CA ALA A 102 -6.27 -5.11 -10.43
C ALA A 102 -6.68 -5.62 -9.03
N GLN A 103 -5.93 -5.27 -7.98
CA GLN A 103 -6.08 -5.83 -6.63
C GLN A 103 -6.59 -4.81 -5.60
N GLU A 104 -6.30 -3.52 -5.81
CA GLU A 104 -6.42 -2.47 -4.77
C GLU A 104 -7.46 -1.39 -5.13
N ARG A 105 -8.43 -1.71 -6.00
CA ARG A 105 -9.43 -0.77 -6.57
C ARG A 105 -10.23 0.06 -5.55
N GLU A 106 -10.32 -0.40 -4.31
CA GLU A 106 -11.10 0.23 -3.24
C GLU A 106 -10.27 0.40 -1.95
N VAL A 107 -8.94 0.48 -2.07
CA VAL A 107 -8.03 0.68 -0.92
C VAL A 107 -7.79 2.18 -0.66
N ALA A 108 -7.83 3.01 -1.70
CA ALA A 108 -7.81 4.45 -1.54
C ALA A 108 -9.18 4.91 -1.01
N LEU A 109 -9.22 5.35 0.25
CA LEU A 109 -10.35 6.04 0.88
C LEU A 109 -10.42 7.50 0.41
#